data_AF-A0A498KDK9-F1
#
_entry.id   AF-A0A498KDK9-F1
#
_cell.length_a   1.000
_cell.length_b   1.000
_cell.length_c   1.000
_cell.angle_alpha   90.00
_cell.angle_beta   90.00
_cell.angle_gamma   90.00
#
_symmetry.space_group_name_H-M   'P 1'
#
loop_
_entity.id
_entity.type
_entity.pdbx_description
1 polymer ?
#
loop_
_entity_poly.entity_id
_entity_poly.type
_entity_poly.pdbx_seq_one_letter_code
_entity_poly.pdbx_strand_id
1 'polypeptide(L)' 'MADVALLGAYVGDRPTWRNAYHPWRVDSRFKLTGVPTLFRWENDAIKGRLEDHKAHVENKINALLAGN' A
#
# COMPACT_ATOMS: atom_id res chain seq x y z
N MET A 1 15.86 -15.25 5.27
CA MET A 1 15.07 -14.02 5.07
C MET A 1 14.70 -13.99 3.60
N ALA A 2 13.42 -13.89 3.27
CA ALA A 2 13.03 -13.66 1.87
C ALA A 2 13.56 -12.29 1.44
N ASP A 3 14.01 -12.18 0.19
CA ASP A 3 14.43 -10.91 -0.37
C ASP A 3 13.18 -10.06 -0.62
N VAL A 4 13.13 -8.87 -0.03
CA VAL A 4 11.98 -7.97 -0.12
C VAL A 4 12.44 -6.68 -0.78
N ALA A 5 11.85 -6.38 -1.94
CA ALA A 5 12.03 -5.09 -2.59
C ALA A 5 10.92 -4.13 -2.17
N LEU A 6 11.28 -2.89 -1.83
CA LEU A 6 10.34 -1.81 -1.59
C LEU A 6 10.16 -0.98 -2.87
N LEU A 7 8.94 -0.96 -3.40
CA LEU A 7 8.57 -0.07 -4.49
C LEU A 7 7.89 1.19 -3.95
N GLY A 8 8.53 2.35 -4.15
CA GLY A 8 7.94 3.65 -3.83
C GLY A 8 6.98 4.10 -4.93
N ALA A 9 5.69 4.25 -4.60
CA ALA A 9 4.68 4.80 -5.49
C ALA A 9 4.15 6.13 -4.94
N TYR A 10 4.57 7.24 -5.54
CA TYR A 10 4.17 8.58 -5.12
C TYR A 10 2.82 8.96 -5.76
N VAL A 11 1.84 9.31 -4.94
CA VAL A 11 0.49 9.73 -5.38
C VAL A 11 0.39 11.19 -5.82
N GLY A 12 1.53 11.88 -5.92
CA GLY A 12 1.59 13.32 -6.16
C GLY A 12 1.30 14.15 -4.90
N ASP A 13 1.03 15.43 -5.12
CA ASP A 13 0.75 16.39 -4.06
C ASP A 13 -0.69 16.26 -3.50
N ARG A 14 -1.02 17.07 -2.50
CA ARG A 14 -2.33 17.02 -1.83
C ARG A 14 -3.50 17.26 -2.80
N PRO A 15 -3.48 18.27 -3.70
CA PRO A 15 -4.51 18.43 -4.73
C PRO A 15 -4.65 17.20 -5.64
N THR A 16 -3.54 16.65 -6.12
CA THR A 16 -3.53 15.45 -6.98
C THR A 16 -4.18 14.26 -6.29
N TRP A 17 -3.82 14.02 -5.02
CA TRP A 17 -4.37 12.90 -4.24
C TRP A 17 -5.86 13.06 -3.89
N ARG A 18 -6.31 14.30 -3.67
CA ARG A 18 -7.71 14.58 -3.31
C ARG A 18 -8.67 14.48 -4.50
N ASN A 19 -8.17 14.37 -5.73
CA ASN A 19 -9.00 14.10 -6.90
C ASN A 19 -9.69 12.73 -6.76
N ALA A 20 -11.03 12.69 -6.83
CA ALA A 20 -11.81 11.46 -6.72
C ALA A 20 -11.50 10.46 -7.86
N TYR A 21 -11.09 10.96 -9.03
CA TYR A 21 -10.72 10.16 -10.20
C TYR A 21 -9.23 9.76 -10.23
N HIS A 22 -8.50 10.01 -9.15
CA HIS A 22 -7.09 9.63 -9.08
C HIS A 22 -6.92 8.13 -9.37
N PRO A 23 -5.99 7.70 -10.25
CA PRO A 23 -5.91 6.31 -10.74
C PRO A 23 -5.90 5.26 -9.63
N TRP A 24 -5.17 5.54 -8.55
CA TRP A 24 -5.06 4.66 -7.40
C TRP A 24 -6.35 4.52 -6.57
N ARG A 25 -7.27 5.49 -6.64
CA ARG A 25 -8.60 5.42 -6.00
C ARG A 25 -9.57 4.56 -6.82
N VAL A 26 -9.52 4.70 -8.14
CA VAL A 26 -10.48 4.06 -9.07
C VAL A 26 -10.03 2.69 -9.55
N ASP A 27 -8.73 2.37 -9.51
CA ASP A 27 -8.22 1.05 -9.87
C ASP A 27 -8.81 -0.01 -8.91
N SER A 28 -9.52 -0.97 -9.49
CA SER A 28 -10.28 -1.98 -8.76
C SER A 28 -9.42 -2.91 -7.89
N ARG A 29 -8.12 -3.03 -8.17
CA ARG A 29 -7.16 -3.83 -7.39
C ARG A 29 -6.77 -3.12 -6.10
N PHE A 30 -6.50 -1.81 -6.19
CA PHE A 30 -5.98 -1.04 -5.05
C PHE A 30 -7.09 -0.35 -4.24
N LYS A 31 -8.05 0.28 -4.92
CA LYS A 31 -9.16 1.06 -4.31
C LYS A 31 -8.70 1.90 -3.12
N LEU A 32 -7.62 2.66 -3.29
CA LEU A 32 -7.02 3.40 -2.17
C LEU A 32 -7.96 4.49 -1.66
N THR A 33 -8.19 4.48 -0.35
CA THR A 33 -9.00 5.47 0.37
C THR A 33 -8.11 6.53 1.02
N GLY A 34 -6.93 6.12 1.52
CA GLY A 34 -5.97 6.94 2.25
C GLY A 34 -4.50 6.63 1.92
N VAL A 35 -3.64 7.53 2.36
CA VAL A 35 -2.17 7.38 2.33
C VAL A 35 -1.59 7.81 3.69
N PRO A 36 -0.47 7.21 4.14
CA PRO A 36 0.28 6.14 3.47
C PRO A 36 -0.43 4.78 3.55
N THR A 37 -0.20 3.95 2.55
CA THR A 37 -0.67 2.56 2.52
C THR A 37 0.47 1.65 2.04
N LEU A 38 0.72 0.57 2.77
CA LEU A 38 1.64 -0.49 2.36
C LEU A 38 0.85 -1.68 1.82
N PHE A 39 1.30 -2.24 0.70
CA PHE A 39 0.78 -3.49 0.14
C PHE A 39 1.87 -4.54 0.14
N ARG A 40 1.52 -5.78 0.50
CA ARG A 40 2.33 -6.94 0.14
C ARG A 40 1.85 -7.47 -1.19
N TRP A 41 2.70 -7.35 -2.19
CA TRP A 41 2.44 -7.84 -3.54
C TRP A 41 3.24 -9.11 -3.77
N GLU A 42 2.57 -10.19 -4.15
CA GLU A 42 3.21 -11.44 -4.55
C GLU A 42 2.44 -12.10 -5.70
N ASN A 43 3.17 -12.54 -6.74
CA ASN A 43 2.61 -13.26 -7.90
C ASN A 43 1.39 -12.56 -8.51
N ASP A 44 1.56 -11.27 -8.86
CA ASP A 44 0.51 -10.41 -9.45
C ASP A 44 -0.74 -10.18 -8.58
N ALA A 45 -0.63 -10.42 -7.27
CA ALA A 45 -1.73 -10.28 -6.34
C ALA A 45 -1.35 -9.55 -5.04
N ILE A 46 -2.29 -8.77 -4.52
CA ILE A 46 -2.19 -8.18 -3.17
C ILE A 46 -2.50 -9.26 -2.14
N LYS A 47 -1.52 -9.64 -1.33
CA LYS A 47 -1.65 -10.63 -0.25
C LYS A 47 -2.01 -10.01 1.10
N GLY A 48 -1.78 -8.71 1.27
CA GLY A 48 -2.14 -7.99 2.46
C GLY A 48 -1.91 -6.49 2.30
N ARG A 49 -2.49 -5.69 3.19
CA ARG A 49 -2.32 -4.24 3.22
C ARG A 49 -2.37 -3.67 4.62
N LEU A 50 -1.65 -2.57 4.84
CA LEU A 50 -1.70 -1.74 6.04
C LEU A 50 -1.97 -0.30 5.61
N GLU A 51 -3.01 0.31 6.16
CA GLU A 51 -3.42 1.68 5.85
C GLU A 51 -3.12 2.62 7.01
N ASP A 52 -2.96 3.90 6.68
CA ASP A 52 -2.82 5.02 7.59
C ASP A 52 -1.76 4.74 8.66
N HIS A 53 -2.13 4.86 9.94
CA HIS A 53 -1.21 4.65 11.06
C HIS A 53 -0.64 3.23 11.09
N LYS A 54 -1.38 2.20 10.64
CA LYS A 54 -0.90 0.81 10.67
C LYS A 54 0.32 0.61 9.77
N ALA A 55 0.48 1.43 8.73
CA ALA A 55 1.62 1.40 7.81
C ALA A 55 2.94 1.90 8.46
N HIS A 56 2.89 2.41 9.69
CA HIS A 56 4.06 2.87 10.44
C HIS A 56 4.40 1.99 11.64
N VAL A 57 3.60 0.96 11.93
CA VAL A 57 3.80 0.13 13.12
C VAL A 57 4.67 -1.07 12.74
N GLU A 58 5.91 -1.08 13.22
CA GLU A 58 6.95 -2.07 12.87
C GLU A 58 6.46 -3.51 13.01
N ASN A 59 5.84 -3.88 14.12
CA ASN A 59 5.36 -5.24 14.33
C ASN A 59 4.28 -5.67 13.31
N LYS A 60 3.46 -4.73 12.83
CA LYS A 60 2.47 -4.99 11.78
C LYS A 60 3.13 -5.14 10.42
N ILE A 61 4.16 -4.36 10.14
CA ILE A 61 4.97 -4.49 8.92
C ILE A 61 5.65 -5.86 8.91
N ASN A 62 6.27 -6.25 10.02
CA ASN A 62 6.90 -7.57 10.15
C ASN A 62 5.89 -8.70 9.96
N ALA A 63 4.69 -8.60 10.55
CA ALA A 63 3.62 -9.57 10.35
C ALA A 63 3.14 -9.61 8.88
N LEU A 64 3.02 -8.45 8.23
CA LEU A 64 2.66 -8.35 6.82
C LEU A 64 3.69 -9.08 5.94
N LEU A 65 4.99 -8.90 6.21
CA LEU A 65 6.10 -9.50 5.46
C LEU A 65 6.26 -11.01 5.73
N ALA A 66 5.90 -11.49 6.92
CA ALA A 66 6.11 -12.88 7.30
C ALA A 66 5.29 -13.90 6.50
N GLY A 67 4.25 -13.47 5.76
CA GLY A 67 3.30 -14.43 5.23
C GLY A 67 2.35 -14.90 6.31
N ASN A 68 1.22 -14.21 6.47
CA ASN A 68 0.08 -14.78 7.19
C ASN A 68 -0.19 -16.22 6.73
#